data_AF-A0AAV0X6C2-F1
#
_entry.id   AF-A0AAV0X6C2-F1
#
_cell.length_a   1.000
_cell.length_b   1.000
_cell.length_c   1.000
_cell.angle_alpha   90.00
_cell.angle_beta   90.00
_cell.angle_gamma   90.00
#
_symmetry.space_group_name_H-M   'P 1'
#
loop_
_entity.id
_entity.type
_entity.pdbx_description
1 polymer ?
#
loop_
_entity_poly.entity_id
_entity_poly.type
_entity_poly.pdbx_seq_one_letter_code
_entity_poly.pdbx_strand_id
1 'polypeptide(L)'
;MDNMKIEKLTFNVTSEMFLSSIKQFASIKTGMFQEDFYLLLNGKILNENTVQNGIVHIVPRIIGGKGGFGSMLRAIGAQIEKTTNREACRDLSGRRLRDINEEKRVKDFLAKGGPSTEDPEERKKRKLQRLCQAPKTEFKDEHYEKHMSEMTESVSDAIECGFKAGTSEIPIKKKVKSKGYYDSDLDTDSSNDELDDEIVSTESIKKEQSDEELKETEIVNKRKCLDLEDTDTITNKKIKV
;
A
#
# COMPACT_ATOMS: atom_id res chain seq x y z
N MET A 1 31.82 30.24 17.47
CA MET A 1 31.44 29.00 18.16
C MET A 1 32.52 28.00 17.84
N ASP A 2 33.47 27.85 18.76
CA ASP A 2 34.72 27.16 18.50
C ASP A 2 34.49 25.68 18.26
N ASN A 3 35.12 25.17 17.21
CA ASN A 3 35.17 23.76 16.88
C ASN A 3 35.79 22.99 18.04
N MET A 4 34.96 22.41 18.91
CA MET A 4 35.39 21.41 19.88
C MET A 4 35.97 20.24 19.09
N LYS A 5 37.29 20.08 19.10
CA LYS A 5 37.96 18.89 18.59
C LYS A 5 37.58 17.71 19.49
N ILE A 6 36.57 16.94 19.08
CA ILE A 6 36.03 15.77 19.81
C ILE A 6 37.02 14.58 19.85
N GLU A 7 38.22 14.73 19.29
CA GLU A 7 39.06 13.59 18.89
C GLU A 7 39.62 12.74 20.04
N LYS A 8 39.60 13.19 21.31
CA LYS A 8 40.19 12.39 22.43
C LYS A 8 39.42 12.50 23.76
N LEU A 9 38.19 12.00 23.79
CA LEU A 9 37.39 11.79 25.00
C LEU A 9 37.82 10.57 25.84
N THR A 10 38.97 9.96 25.57
CA THR A 10 39.51 8.85 26.36
C THR A 10 40.98 9.08 26.70
N PHE A 11 41.40 8.55 27.86
CA PHE A 11 42.81 8.47 28.24
C PHE A 11 43.05 7.26 29.14
N ASN A 12 44.28 6.76 29.12
CA ASN A 12 44.69 5.62 29.94
C ASN A 12 45.37 6.12 31.21
N VAL A 13 44.96 5.60 32.36
CA VAL A 13 45.60 5.84 33.65
C VAL A 13 46.43 4.61 33.96
N THR A 14 47.75 4.73 34.04
CA THR A 14 48.68 3.60 34.24
C THR A 14 49.24 3.49 35.66
N SER A 15 49.01 4.50 36.49
CA SER A 15 49.50 4.58 37.88
C SER A 15 48.37 5.08 38.78
N GLU A 16 48.48 4.88 40.09
CA GLU A 16 47.47 5.41 41.02
C GLU A 16 47.40 6.93 40.91
N MET A 17 46.26 7.44 40.48
CA MET A 17 46.01 8.87 40.36
C MET A 17 44.77 9.27 41.16
N PHE A 18 44.84 10.44 41.79
CA PHE A 18 43.71 11.02 42.49
C PHE A 18 42.68 11.56 41.51
N LEU A 19 41.40 11.42 41.88
CA LEU A 19 40.26 11.92 41.11
C LEU A 19 40.40 13.41 40.74
N SER A 20 40.92 14.23 41.65
CA SER A 20 41.13 15.67 41.43
C SER A 20 42.10 15.95 40.29
N SER A 21 43.25 15.26 40.27
CA SER A 21 44.24 15.37 39.20
C SER A 21 43.68 14.88 37.87
N ILE A 22 42.91 13.79 37.88
CA ILE A 22 42.25 13.23 36.70
C ILE A 22 41.22 14.22 36.12
N LYS A 23 40.40 14.84 36.97
CA LYS A 23 39.42 15.87 36.57
C LYS A 23 40.11 17.11 36.01
N GLN A 24 41.20 17.57 36.63
CA GLN A 24 41.97 18.71 36.13
C GLN A 24 42.61 18.41 34.78
N PHE A 25 43.19 17.21 34.61
CA PHE A 25 43.73 16.75 33.34
C PHE A 25 42.64 16.67 32.25
N ALA A 26 41.48 16.12 32.59
CA ALA A 26 40.34 16.08 31.68
C ALA A 26 39.88 17.48 31.27
N SER A 27 39.76 18.42 32.21
CA SER A 27 39.37 19.81 31.96
C SER A 27 40.35 20.55 31.04
N ILE A 28 41.66 20.40 31.26
CA ILE A 28 42.70 20.99 30.39
C ILE A 28 42.63 20.39 28.99
N LYS A 29 42.44 19.08 28.90
CA LYS A 29 42.44 18.35 27.61
C LYS A 29 41.22 18.66 26.77
N THR A 30 40.04 18.82 27.39
CA THR A 30 38.78 19.07 26.67
C THR A 30 38.41 20.55 26.59
N GLY A 31 39.03 21.41 27.40
CA GLY A 31 38.62 22.81 27.54
C GLY A 31 37.25 22.99 28.23
N MET A 32 36.75 21.96 28.91
CA MET A 32 35.45 21.97 29.59
C MET A 32 35.59 22.21 31.09
N PHE A 33 34.58 22.84 31.70
CA PHE A 33 34.47 22.94 33.15
C PHE A 33 34.13 21.58 33.79
N GLN A 34 34.50 21.38 35.06
CA GLN A 34 34.32 20.09 35.75
C GLN A 34 32.84 19.70 35.93
N GLU A 35 31.97 20.69 35.91
CA GLU A 35 30.52 20.59 36.02
C GLU A 35 29.87 20.10 34.71
N ASP A 36 30.57 20.26 33.58
CA ASP A 36 30.06 19.97 32.24
C ASP A 36 30.42 18.58 31.74
N PHE A 37 31.12 17.76 32.53
CA PHE A 37 31.42 16.37 32.15
C PHE A 37 31.38 15.43 33.36
N TYR A 38 31.34 14.14 33.08
CA TYR A 38 31.59 13.11 34.07
C TYR A 38 32.55 12.07 33.51
N LEU A 39 33.20 11.33 34.40
CA LEU A 39 34.19 10.33 34.04
C LEU A 39 33.58 8.94 34.19
N LEU A 40 33.84 8.07 33.22
CA LEU A 40 33.49 6.66 33.28
C LEU A 40 34.77 5.81 33.31
N LEU A 41 34.83 4.85 34.22
CA LEU A 41 35.85 3.81 34.28
C LEU A 41 35.15 2.47 34.11
N ASN A 42 35.54 1.69 33.10
CA ASN A 42 34.95 0.37 32.82
C ASN A 42 33.40 0.37 32.79
N GLY A 43 32.80 1.45 32.28
CA GLY A 43 31.34 1.62 32.18
C GLY A 43 30.63 2.11 33.45
N LYS A 44 31.34 2.34 34.56
CA LYS A 44 30.78 2.90 35.81
C LYS A 44 31.19 4.36 35.99
N ILE A 45 30.31 5.15 36.61
CA ILE A 45 30.62 6.53 36.99
C ILE A 45 31.70 6.52 38.05
N LEU A 46 32.76 7.28 37.79
CA LEU A 46 33.91 7.36 38.65
C LEU A 46 33.60 8.26 39.86
N ASN A 47 33.28 7.63 40.99
CA ASN A 47 33.06 8.27 42.28
C ASN A 47 34.20 8.01 43.29
N GLU A 48 35.11 7.10 42.96
CA GLU A 48 36.22 6.70 43.84
C GLU A 48 37.34 7.76 43.85
N ASN A 49 37.95 7.95 45.02
CA ASN A 49 38.99 8.98 45.20
C ASN A 49 40.30 8.64 44.48
N THR A 50 40.54 7.35 44.27
CA THR A 50 41.76 6.82 43.64
C THR A 50 41.37 5.93 42.48
N VAL A 51 42.02 6.12 41.33
CA VAL A 51 41.87 5.25 40.17
C VAL A 51 43.17 4.50 39.95
N GLN A 52 43.07 3.18 39.87
CA GLN A 52 44.18 2.32 39.50
C GLN A 52 43.93 1.76 38.11
N ASN A 53 44.95 1.86 37.26
CA ASN A 53 45.10 1.14 35.99
C ASN A 53 43.80 0.91 35.16
N GLY A 54 43.49 1.80 34.22
CA GLY A 54 42.33 1.62 33.34
C GLY A 54 42.06 2.76 32.36
N ILE A 55 41.15 2.49 31.42
CA ILE A 55 40.73 3.46 30.42
C ILE A 55 39.60 4.31 30.99
N VAL A 56 39.86 5.62 31.09
CA VAL A 56 38.89 6.61 31.54
C VAL A 56 38.26 7.27 30.31
N HIS A 57 36.93 7.28 30.28
CA HIS A 57 36.15 8.00 29.28
C HIS A 57 35.62 9.30 29.88
N ILE A 58 35.80 10.39 29.15
CA ILE A 58 35.25 11.70 29.46
C ILE A 58 33.94 11.83 28.71
N VAL A 59 32.83 11.96 29.44
CA VAL A 59 31.51 12.10 28.84
C VAL A 59 30.96 13.49 29.12
N PRO A 60 30.76 14.33 28.10
CA PRO A 60 30.16 15.64 28.29
C PRO A 60 28.71 15.51 28.75
N ARG A 61 28.32 16.36 29.70
CA ARG A 61 26.94 16.58 30.12
C ARG A 61 26.31 17.51 29.12
N ILE A 62 25.51 16.95 28.23
CA ILE A 62 24.68 17.74 27.34
C ILE A 62 23.49 18.29 28.12
N ILE A 63 23.17 19.57 27.90
CA ILE A 63 22.02 20.27 28.50
C ILE A 63 20.69 19.81 27.86
N GLY A 64 20.75 18.87 26.90
CA GLY A 64 19.61 18.25 26.25
C GLY A 64 19.18 16.95 26.91
N GLY A 65 17.93 16.88 27.35
CA GLY A 65 17.32 15.63 27.77
C GLY A 65 17.26 14.64 26.61
N LYS A 66 17.56 13.37 26.86
CA LYS A 66 17.48 12.23 25.92
C LYS A 66 16.03 11.92 25.50
N GLY A 67 15.17 12.93 25.41
CA GLY A 67 13.71 12.84 25.29
C GLY A 67 13.17 13.06 23.88
N GLY A 68 13.99 13.49 22.92
CA GLY A 68 13.57 13.66 21.52
C GLY A 68 13.13 12.32 20.90
N PHE A 69 13.92 11.27 21.08
CA PHE A 69 13.58 9.94 20.56
C PHE A 69 12.32 9.35 21.24
N GLY A 70 12.21 9.47 22.56
CA GLY A 70 11.03 8.97 23.29
C GLY A 70 9.74 9.76 23.01
N SER A 71 9.84 11.08 22.83
CA SER A 71 8.70 11.92 22.42
C SER A 71 8.30 11.65 20.97
N MET A 72 9.26 11.47 20.07
CA MET A 72 9.03 11.02 18.70
C MET A 72 8.33 9.67 18.67
N LEU A 73 8.79 8.69 19.45
CA LEU A 73 8.12 7.39 19.56
C LEU A 73 6.71 7.50 20.14
N ARG A 74 6.45 8.44 21.07
CA ARG A 74 5.10 8.67 21.61
C ARG A 74 4.17 9.33 20.59
N ALA A 75 4.69 10.28 19.81
CA ALA A 75 3.95 10.93 18.73
C ALA A 75 3.60 9.95 17.60
N ILE A 76 4.58 9.15 17.17
CA ILE A 76 4.41 8.11 16.15
C ILE A 76 3.50 6.99 16.68
N GLY A 77 3.72 6.55 17.91
CA GLY A 77 2.94 5.46 18.53
C GLY A 77 1.47 5.82 18.78
N ALA A 78 1.13 7.11 18.84
CA ALA A 78 -0.27 7.56 18.90
C ALA A 78 -0.97 7.49 17.53
N GLN A 79 -0.22 7.53 16.43
CA GLN A 79 -0.73 7.45 15.06
C GLN A 79 -0.75 6.02 14.51
N ILE A 80 0.09 5.14 15.06
CA ILE A 80 0.16 3.74 14.65
C ILE A 80 -0.90 2.94 15.43
N GLU A 81 -1.95 2.54 14.73
CA GLU A 81 -2.87 1.52 15.25
C GLU A 81 -2.14 0.18 15.42
N LYS A 82 -2.63 -0.68 16.33
CA LYS A 82 -2.02 -2.00 16.56
C LYS A 82 -1.96 -2.77 15.25
N THR A 83 -0.74 -2.95 14.74
CA THR A 83 -0.51 -3.72 13.52
C THR A 83 -0.97 -5.16 13.74
N THR A 84 -1.84 -5.66 12.87
CA THR A 84 -2.30 -7.06 12.89
C THR A 84 -1.27 -8.02 12.28
N ASN A 85 -0.15 -7.50 11.77
CA ASN A 85 0.92 -8.29 11.20
C ASN A 85 1.64 -9.10 12.29
N ARG A 86 1.33 -10.41 12.35
CA ARG A 86 1.96 -11.40 13.23
C ARG A 86 3.21 -12.05 12.65
N GLU A 87 3.62 -11.71 11.43
CA GLU A 87 4.73 -12.37 10.73
C GLU A 87 6.09 -12.13 11.40
N ALA A 88 6.20 -11.05 12.17
CA ALA A 88 7.40 -10.72 12.94
C ALA A 88 7.56 -11.60 14.20
N CYS A 89 6.50 -12.27 14.66
CA CYS A 89 6.56 -13.16 15.82
C CYS A 89 7.36 -14.43 15.50
N ARG A 90 7.97 -14.98 16.54
CA ARG A 90 8.68 -16.27 16.49
C ARG A 90 7.77 -17.39 17.00
N ASP A 91 7.97 -18.59 16.46
CA ASP A 91 7.39 -19.81 16.99
C ASP A 91 8.22 -20.36 18.18
N LEU A 92 7.76 -21.45 18.81
CA LEU A 92 8.47 -22.12 19.90
C LEU A 92 9.78 -22.78 19.45
N SER A 93 9.99 -22.94 18.13
CA SER A 93 11.25 -23.42 17.56
C SER A 93 12.27 -22.30 17.35
N GLY A 94 11.87 -21.03 17.55
CA GLY A 94 12.69 -19.85 17.37
C GLY A 94 12.73 -19.28 15.95
N ARG A 95 11.96 -19.87 15.02
CA ARG A 95 11.79 -19.45 13.63
C ARG A 95 10.72 -18.36 13.51
N ARG A 96 10.86 -17.42 12.57
CA ARG A 96 9.83 -16.38 12.34
C ARG A 96 8.65 -16.94 11.56
N LEU A 97 7.44 -16.42 11.85
CA LEU A 97 6.22 -16.78 11.13
C LEU A 97 6.28 -16.38 9.64
N ARG A 98 7.01 -15.32 9.31
CA ARG A 98 7.30 -14.93 7.92
C ARG A 98 7.85 -16.10 7.10
N ASP A 99 8.95 -16.70 7.57
CA ASP A 99 9.66 -17.74 6.82
C ASP A 99 8.77 -18.98 6.61
N ILE A 100 7.95 -19.31 7.62
CA ILE A 100 7.01 -20.43 7.57
C ILE A 100 5.90 -20.17 6.55
N ASN A 101 5.36 -18.96 6.51
CA ASN A 101 4.33 -18.59 5.54
C ASN A 101 4.89 -18.52 4.12
N GLU A 102 6.11 -18.04 3.94
CA GLU A 102 6.80 -18.03 2.65
C GLU A 102 7.03 -19.45 2.14
N GLU A 103 7.52 -20.36 2.99
CA GLU A 103 7.65 -21.77 2.61
C GLU A 103 6.32 -22.43 2.26
N LYS A 104 5.26 -22.15 3.02
CA LYS A 104 3.91 -22.62 2.70
C LYS A 104 3.46 -22.06 1.35
N ARG A 105 3.65 -20.76 1.11
CA ARG A 105 3.29 -20.11 -0.16
C ARG A 105 4.03 -20.73 -1.34
N VAL A 106 5.32 -21.04 -1.19
CA VAL A 106 6.11 -21.71 -2.23
C VAL A 106 5.61 -23.14 -2.45
N LYS A 107 5.34 -23.90 -1.39
CA LYS A 107 4.80 -25.27 -1.50
C LYS A 107 3.42 -25.27 -2.16
N ASP A 108 2.53 -24.38 -1.75
CA ASP A 108 1.19 -24.25 -2.33
C ASP A 108 1.25 -23.81 -3.80
N PHE A 109 2.20 -22.93 -4.14
CA PHE A 109 2.43 -22.50 -5.52
C PHE A 109 2.90 -23.67 -6.39
N LEU A 110 3.84 -24.49 -5.92
CA LEU A 110 4.29 -25.69 -6.62
C LEU A 110 3.17 -26.73 -6.71
N ALA A 111 2.41 -26.94 -5.64
CA ALA A 111 1.28 -27.89 -5.60
C ALA A 111 0.14 -27.48 -6.55
N LYS A 112 -0.10 -26.17 -6.74
CA LYS A 112 -1.07 -25.63 -7.70
C LYS A 112 -0.60 -25.70 -9.17
N GLY A 113 0.52 -26.35 -9.45
CA GLY A 113 1.04 -26.54 -10.81
C GLY A 113 2.12 -25.53 -11.23
N GLY A 114 2.73 -24.83 -10.27
CA GLY A 114 3.80 -23.86 -10.55
C GLY A 114 3.32 -22.70 -11.43
N PRO A 115 4.23 -22.00 -12.15
CA PRO A 115 3.79 -21.14 -13.23
C PRO A 115 3.14 -22.05 -14.27
N SER A 116 1.80 -22.02 -14.35
CA SER A 116 1.04 -22.74 -15.37
C SER A 116 1.80 -22.63 -16.68
N THR A 117 2.23 -23.78 -17.22
CA THR A 117 2.87 -23.89 -18.53
C THR A 117 1.87 -23.65 -19.66
N GLU A 118 0.79 -22.90 -19.41
CA GLU A 118 0.19 -22.15 -20.50
C GLU A 118 1.27 -21.18 -20.96
N ASP A 119 1.84 -21.46 -22.12
CA ASP A 119 2.92 -20.67 -22.69
C ASP A 119 2.56 -19.19 -22.53
N PRO A 120 3.47 -18.35 -21.98
CA PRO A 120 3.23 -16.92 -21.91
C PRO A 120 2.86 -16.35 -23.28
N GLU A 121 3.29 -17.01 -24.35
CA GLU A 121 2.88 -16.77 -25.73
C GLU A 121 1.41 -17.07 -26.02
N GLU A 122 0.85 -18.19 -25.55
CA GLU A 122 -0.58 -18.49 -25.71
C GLU A 122 -1.45 -17.52 -24.93
N ARG A 123 -1.02 -17.15 -23.72
CA ARG A 123 -1.73 -16.14 -22.92
C ARG A 123 -1.68 -14.76 -23.57
N LYS A 124 -0.54 -14.39 -24.16
CA LYS A 124 -0.39 -13.16 -24.96
C LYS A 124 -1.25 -13.21 -26.23
N LYS A 125 -1.26 -14.33 -26.94
CA LYS A 125 -2.09 -14.56 -28.15
C LYS A 125 -3.58 -14.48 -27.83
N ARG A 126 -4.06 -15.12 -26.75
CA ARG A 126 -5.46 -15.03 -26.30
C ARG A 126 -5.86 -13.61 -25.91
N LYS A 127 -4.99 -12.89 -25.20
CA LYS A 127 -5.22 -11.47 -24.86
C LYS A 127 -5.26 -10.59 -26.10
N LEU A 128 -4.30 -10.76 -27.02
CA LEU A 128 -4.24 -10.03 -28.29
C LEU A 128 -5.49 -10.32 -29.13
N GLN A 129 -5.89 -11.59 -29.25
CA GLN A 129 -7.11 -11.98 -29.97
C GLN A 129 -8.36 -11.37 -29.35
N ARG A 130 -8.46 -11.30 -28.02
CA ARG A 130 -9.59 -10.68 -27.32
C ARG A 130 -9.61 -9.15 -27.46
N LEU A 131 -8.44 -8.50 -27.54
CA LEU A 131 -8.30 -7.07 -27.81
C LEU A 131 -8.57 -6.72 -29.29
N CYS A 132 -8.15 -7.58 -30.22
CA CYS A 132 -8.40 -7.43 -31.65
C CYS A 132 -9.85 -7.75 -32.05
N GLN A 133 -10.60 -8.48 -31.22
CA GLN A 133 -12.03 -8.65 -31.42
C GLN A 133 -12.73 -7.32 -31.15
N ALA A 134 -13.30 -6.73 -32.19
CA ALA A 134 -14.15 -5.56 -32.05
C ALA A 134 -15.26 -5.83 -31.02
N PRO A 135 -15.57 -4.88 -30.13
CA PRO A 135 -16.64 -5.04 -29.14
C PRO A 135 -17.95 -5.37 -29.87
N LYS A 136 -18.47 -6.57 -29.62
CA LYS A 136 -19.76 -7.00 -30.16
C LYS A 136 -20.87 -6.37 -29.32
N THR A 137 -21.18 -5.11 -29.58
CA THR A 137 -22.42 -4.50 -29.09
C THR A 137 -23.54 -4.91 -30.03
N GLU A 138 -24.26 -5.97 -29.66
CA GLU A 138 -25.53 -6.28 -30.29
C GLU A 138 -26.57 -5.27 -29.77
N PHE A 139 -26.94 -4.30 -30.60
CA PHE A 139 -28.02 -3.35 -30.32
C PHE A 139 -29.35 -4.03 -30.69
N LYS A 140 -30.03 -4.60 -29.69
CA LYS A 140 -31.32 -5.29 -29.85
C LYS A 140 -32.37 -4.62 -28.98
N ASP A 141 -32.99 -3.59 -29.54
CA ASP A 141 -34.07 -2.84 -28.90
C ASP A 141 -35.37 -2.99 -29.68
N GLU A 142 -36.34 -3.70 -29.09
CA GLU A 142 -37.63 -4.01 -29.73
C GLU A 142 -38.44 -2.75 -30.09
N HIS A 143 -38.33 -1.69 -29.28
CA HIS A 143 -38.98 -0.40 -29.55
C HIS A 143 -38.37 0.32 -30.76
N TYR A 144 -37.05 0.23 -30.93
CA TYR A 144 -36.37 0.84 -32.05
C TYR A 144 -36.69 0.10 -33.35
N GLU A 145 -36.71 -1.23 -33.34
CA GLU A 145 -37.07 -2.05 -34.49
C GLU A 145 -38.51 -1.76 -34.97
N LYS A 146 -39.46 -1.65 -34.03
CA LYS A 146 -40.84 -1.26 -34.33
C LYS A 146 -40.93 0.13 -34.96
N HIS A 147 -40.23 1.11 -34.38
CA HIS A 147 -40.20 2.47 -34.91
C HIS A 147 -39.58 2.52 -36.31
N MET A 148 -38.50 1.77 -36.55
CA MET A 148 -37.89 1.67 -37.88
C MET A 148 -38.86 1.05 -38.89
N SER A 149 -39.60 -0.01 -38.53
CA SER A 149 -40.60 -0.59 -39.43
C SER A 149 -41.72 0.39 -39.77
N GLU A 150 -42.26 1.11 -38.78
CA GLU A 150 -43.34 2.08 -38.97
C GLU A 150 -42.88 3.27 -39.83
N MET A 151 -41.67 3.77 -39.59
CA MET A 151 -41.06 4.79 -40.44
C MET A 151 -40.90 4.32 -41.88
N THR A 152 -40.48 3.07 -42.09
CA THR A 152 -40.31 2.51 -43.43
C THR A 152 -41.65 2.35 -44.16
N GLU A 153 -42.69 1.91 -43.44
CA GLU A 153 -44.05 1.76 -43.96
C GLU A 153 -44.70 3.12 -44.30
N SER A 154 -44.55 4.12 -43.43
CA SER A 154 -45.07 5.46 -43.69
C SER A 154 -44.41 6.13 -44.91
N VAL A 155 -43.11 5.89 -45.13
CA VAL A 155 -42.40 6.36 -46.33
C VAL A 155 -42.90 5.65 -47.58
N SER A 156 -43.09 4.32 -47.54
CA SER A 156 -43.66 3.59 -48.68
C SER A 156 -45.08 4.07 -49.00
N ASP A 157 -45.90 4.29 -47.97
CA ASP A 157 -47.27 4.78 -48.13
C ASP A 157 -47.30 6.19 -48.72
N ALA A 158 -46.43 7.09 -48.25
CA ALA A 158 -46.32 8.44 -48.78
C ALA A 158 -45.89 8.45 -50.25
N ILE A 159 -44.96 7.57 -50.63
CA ILE A 159 -44.53 7.40 -52.02
C ILE A 159 -45.68 6.86 -52.87
N GLU A 160 -46.40 5.84 -52.39
CA GLU A 160 -47.54 5.27 -53.11
C GLU A 160 -48.69 6.29 -53.25
N CYS A 161 -48.98 7.06 -52.20
CA CYS A 161 -49.93 8.17 -52.24
C CYS A 161 -49.47 9.26 -53.21
N GLY A 162 -48.18 9.57 -53.26
CA GLY A 162 -47.58 10.50 -54.20
C GLY A 162 -47.72 10.05 -55.65
N PHE A 163 -47.50 8.77 -55.94
CA PHE A 163 -47.74 8.19 -57.27
C PHE A 163 -49.23 8.23 -57.64
N LYS A 164 -50.13 7.87 -56.73
CA LYS A 164 -51.59 7.93 -56.95
C LYS A 164 -52.05 9.37 -57.20
N ALA A 165 -51.61 10.33 -56.39
CA ALA A 165 -51.93 11.75 -56.55
C ALA A 165 -51.28 12.37 -57.80
N GLY A 166 -50.11 11.89 -58.21
CA GLY A 166 -49.44 12.31 -59.46
C GLY A 166 -50.16 11.83 -60.73
N THR A 167 -51.04 10.81 -60.63
CA THR A 167 -51.88 10.34 -61.74
C THR A 167 -53.24 11.04 -61.84
N SER A 168 -53.65 11.82 -60.82
CA SER A 168 -54.82 12.69 -60.88
C SER A 168 -54.42 14.11 -61.30
N GLU A 169 -54.98 14.60 -62.39
CA GLU A 169 -54.70 15.93 -62.92
C GLU A 169 -55.12 17.07 -61.96
N ILE A 170 -54.47 18.25 -62.11
CA ILE A 170 -54.82 19.63 -61.66
C ILE A 170 -54.01 20.16 -60.43
N PRO A 171 -53.59 21.45 -60.36
CA PRO A 171 -52.81 22.31 -61.26
C PRO A 171 -51.49 22.81 -60.60
N ILE A 172 -50.49 23.16 -61.41
CA ILE A 172 -49.24 23.80 -60.96
C ILE A 172 -49.54 25.22 -60.44
N LYS A 173 -49.44 25.46 -59.12
CA LYS A 173 -49.29 26.82 -58.57
C LYS A 173 -47.82 27.07 -58.19
N LYS A 174 -47.25 28.09 -58.83
CA LYS A 174 -45.84 28.49 -58.75
C LYS A 174 -45.56 29.41 -57.57
N LYS A 175 -44.38 29.14 -56.97
CA LYS A 175 -43.40 30.02 -56.30
C LYS A 175 -43.66 30.48 -54.85
N VAL A 176 -42.76 30.04 -53.97
CA VAL A 176 -41.94 30.96 -53.13
C VAL A 176 -40.49 30.44 -53.14
N LYS A 177 -39.53 31.34 -53.40
CA LYS A 177 -38.10 31.08 -53.25
C LYS A 177 -37.79 31.06 -51.74
N SER A 178 -37.36 29.92 -51.20
CA SER A 178 -36.57 29.91 -49.97
C SER A 178 -35.10 29.85 -50.35
N LYS A 179 -34.40 30.83 -49.80
CA LYS A 179 -32.97 31.10 -49.83
C LYS A 179 -32.17 29.82 -49.61
N GLY A 180 -31.27 29.49 -50.55
CA GLY A 180 -30.27 28.46 -50.33
C GLY A 180 -29.41 28.87 -49.15
N TYR A 181 -29.49 28.13 -48.06
CA TYR A 181 -28.45 28.08 -47.05
C TYR A 181 -27.68 26.80 -47.35
N TYR A 182 -26.69 26.91 -48.23
CA TYR A 182 -25.58 25.98 -48.17
C TYR A 182 -24.89 26.33 -46.85
N ASP A 183 -25.09 25.49 -45.84
CA ASP A 183 -24.22 25.49 -44.69
C ASP A 183 -22.91 24.84 -45.15
N SER A 184 -21.99 25.68 -45.62
CA SER A 184 -20.62 25.29 -45.97
C SER A 184 -19.72 25.18 -44.74
N ASP A 185 -20.30 25.18 -43.54
CA ASP A 185 -19.56 25.21 -42.27
C ASP A 185 -19.52 23.81 -41.63
N LEU A 186 -19.20 22.78 -42.43
CA LEU A 186 -18.47 21.64 -41.88
C LEU A 186 -17.00 22.04 -41.79
N ASP A 187 -16.73 22.95 -40.84
CA ASP A 187 -15.45 22.99 -40.16
C ASP A 187 -15.30 21.65 -39.43
N THR A 188 -14.84 20.64 -40.16
CA THR A 188 -14.08 19.57 -39.52
C THR A 188 -12.74 20.20 -39.18
N ASP A 189 -12.72 20.94 -38.07
CA ASP A 189 -11.49 21.22 -37.36
C ASP A 189 -10.99 19.88 -36.84
N SER A 190 -10.25 19.20 -37.71
CA SER A 190 -9.30 18.18 -37.34
C SER A 190 -8.14 18.89 -36.66
N SER A 191 -8.34 19.31 -35.41
CA SER A 191 -7.28 19.79 -34.54
C SER A 191 -6.86 18.70 -33.56
N ASN A 192 -5.57 18.33 -33.71
CA ASN A 192 -4.62 17.88 -32.70
C ASN A 192 -5.00 16.64 -31.87
N ASP A 193 -4.42 15.46 -32.13
CA ASP A 193 -3.02 15.11 -31.85
C ASP A 193 -2.47 15.66 -30.51
N GLU A 194 -2.04 14.71 -29.69
CA GLU A 194 -1.24 14.83 -28.46
C GLU A 194 -1.89 15.46 -27.23
N LEU A 195 -2.28 14.59 -26.29
CA LEU A 195 -1.87 14.72 -24.89
C LEU A 195 -1.61 13.30 -24.32
N ASP A 196 -0.34 12.90 -24.37
CA ASP A 196 0.27 12.16 -23.26
C ASP A 196 0.46 13.20 -22.15
N ASP A 197 -0.02 12.91 -20.94
CA ASP A 197 0.75 13.19 -19.74
C ASP A 197 0.10 12.56 -18.51
N GLU A 198 0.95 11.84 -17.79
CA GLU A 198 0.67 11.26 -16.50
C GLU A 198 0.25 12.32 -15.49
N ILE A 199 -0.83 12.05 -14.75
CA ILE A 199 -1.06 12.69 -13.45
C ILE A 199 -1.26 11.60 -12.39
N VAL A 200 -0.18 11.41 -11.64
CA VAL A 200 -0.19 10.96 -10.26
C VAL A 200 -0.99 11.94 -9.41
N SER A 201 -2.01 11.48 -8.69
CA SER A 201 -2.45 12.02 -7.39
C SER A 201 -3.30 10.93 -6.70
N THR A 202 -2.86 10.27 -5.64
CA THR A 202 -3.04 10.67 -4.22
C THR A 202 -4.42 11.21 -3.85
N GLU A 203 -5.01 10.52 -2.87
CA GLU A 203 -5.98 10.94 -1.84
C GLU A 203 -7.49 10.66 -1.98
N SER A 204 -7.96 9.87 -0.99
CA SER A 204 -9.17 10.11 -0.17
C SER A 204 -10.52 9.47 -0.55
N ILE A 205 -10.80 8.37 0.16
CA ILE A 205 -12.02 8.05 0.94
C ILE A 205 -13.37 8.37 0.28
N LYS A 206 -14.08 7.30 -0.15
CA LYS A 206 -15.53 7.12 0.13
C LYS A 206 -15.82 5.66 0.47
N LYS A 207 -16.27 5.46 1.71
CA LYS A 207 -16.96 4.25 2.19
C LYS A 207 -18.36 4.24 1.57
N GLU A 208 -18.77 3.11 1.01
CA GLU A 208 -20.12 2.55 1.16
C GLU A 208 -20.20 1.18 0.45
N GLN A 209 -20.89 0.23 1.11
CA GLN A 209 -21.36 -1.09 0.65
C GLN A 209 -20.39 -2.30 0.73
N SER A 210 -20.58 -3.14 1.75
CA SER A 210 -20.77 -4.61 1.60
C SER A 210 -21.07 -5.28 2.96
N ASP A 211 -22.33 -5.26 3.40
CA ASP A 211 -22.80 -5.90 4.66
C ASP A 211 -23.32 -7.35 4.48
N GLU A 212 -23.03 -8.05 3.37
CA GLU A 212 -23.54 -9.40 3.14
C GLU A 212 -22.55 -10.56 3.34
N GLU A 213 -21.23 -10.33 3.39
CA GLU A 213 -20.25 -11.43 3.55
C GLU A 213 -20.02 -11.89 5.01
N LEU A 214 -20.55 -11.18 6.01
CA LEU A 214 -20.27 -11.44 7.42
C LEU A 214 -21.09 -12.58 8.04
N LYS A 215 -22.11 -13.11 7.34
CA LYS A 215 -22.96 -14.18 7.90
C LYS A 215 -22.45 -15.59 7.62
N GLU A 216 -21.62 -15.78 6.60
CA GLU A 216 -21.15 -17.12 6.22
C GLU A 216 -19.94 -17.57 7.05
N THR A 217 -19.15 -16.62 7.57
CA THR A 217 -17.93 -16.90 8.35
C THR A 217 -18.20 -17.24 9.83
N GLU A 218 -19.32 -16.79 10.40
CA GLU A 218 -19.71 -17.14 11.78
C GLU A 218 -20.24 -18.58 11.92
N ILE A 219 -20.90 -19.11 10.90
CA ILE A 219 -21.49 -20.45 10.94
C ILE A 219 -20.41 -21.55 10.91
N VAL A 220 -19.29 -21.28 10.23
CA VAL A 220 -18.17 -22.24 10.10
C VAL A 220 -17.35 -22.33 11.41
N ASN A 221 -17.18 -21.23 12.13
CA ASN A 221 -16.42 -21.22 13.38
C ASN A 221 -17.14 -21.87 14.56
N LYS A 222 -18.48 -21.92 14.56
CA LYS A 222 -19.24 -22.55 15.64
C LYS A 222 -19.15 -24.09 15.64
N ARG A 223 -18.86 -24.71 14.49
CA ARG A 223 -18.77 -26.18 14.37
C ARG A 223 -17.41 -26.76 14.76
N LYS A 224 -16.34 -25.96 14.83
CA LYS A 224 -14.99 -26.43 15.19
C LYS A 224 -14.69 -26.43 16.69
N CYS A 225 -15.59 -25.88 17.51
CA CYS A 225 -15.35 -25.72 18.95
C CYS A 225 -15.93 -26.87 19.80
N LEU A 226 -16.60 -27.86 19.20
CA LEU A 226 -17.29 -28.94 19.94
C LEU A 226 -16.57 -30.31 19.94
N ASP A 227 -15.42 -30.45 19.27
CA ASP A 227 -14.76 -31.76 19.07
C ASP A 227 -13.45 -31.94 19.88
N LEU A 228 -13.24 -31.21 20.98
CA LEU A 228 -11.98 -31.26 21.76
C LEU A 228 -12.13 -31.59 23.25
N GLU A 229 -13.29 -32.08 23.68
CA GLU A 229 -13.46 -32.66 25.01
C GLU A 229 -13.73 -34.15 24.84
N ASP A 230 -12.70 -34.98 25.05
CA ASP A 230 -12.75 -36.37 25.57
C ASP A 230 -11.51 -37.16 25.11
N THR A 231 -10.47 -37.20 25.94
CA THR A 231 -9.55 -38.37 26.11
C THR A 231 -8.45 -38.04 27.13
N ASP A 232 -8.82 -37.89 28.41
CA ASP A 232 -7.85 -37.93 29.53
C ASP A 232 -8.37 -38.82 30.66
N THR A 233 -8.34 -40.14 30.45
CA THR A 233 -8.36 -41.13 31.54
C THR A 233 -7.53 -42.36 31.14
N ILE A 234 -6.88 -42.99 32.13
CA ILE A 234 -6.00 -44.20 32.10
C ILE A 234 -4.49 -43.81 32.11
N THR A 235 -3.63 -44.07 33.11
CA THR A 235 -3.67 -44.80 34.39
C THR A 235 -2.42 -44.41 35.20
N ASN A 236 -2.58 -43.89 36.41
CA ASN A 236 -1.51 -43.84 37.42
C ASN A 236 -1.44 -45.19 38.14
N LYS A 237 -0.50 -46.07 37.77
CA LYS A 237 -0.20 -47.29 38.53
C LYS A 237 0.88 -46.99 39.59
N LYS A 238 0.41 -46.99 40.81
CA LYS A 238 1.07 -46.83 42.10
C LYS A 238 2.21 -47.85 42.28
N ILE A 239 3.45 -47.39 42.40
CA ILE A 239 4.55 -48.16 43.01
C ILE A 239 4.59 -47.73 44.48
N LYS A 240 4.44 -48.68 45.40
CA LYS A 240 4.66 -48.47 46.83
C LYS A 240 5.56 -49.59 47.35
N VAL A 241 6.59 -49.18 48.10
CA VAL A 241 7.35 -50.00 49.05
C VAL A 241 6.40 -50.57 50.09
#